data_AF-A0A920NAR2-F1
#
_entry.id   AF-A0A920NAR2-F1
#
_cell.length_a   1.000
_cell.length_b   1.000
_cell.length_c   1.000
_cell.angle_alpha   90.00
_cell.angle_beta   90.00
_cell.angle_gamma   90.00
#
_symmetry.space_group_name_H-M   'P 1'
#
loop_
_entity.id
_entity.type
_entity.pdbx_description
1 polymer ?
#
loop_
_entity_poly.entity_id
_entity_poly.type
_entity_poly.pdbx_seq_one_letter_code
_entity_poly.pdbx_strand_id
1 'polypeptide(L)'
;MGFKNFQGFFKESLDRSRELFKFIDLIDGIDVLPYENGTNQFKVLINESISAIDLKLSLANSDIFVSTETLLEQDFDITINTTLLRQPLSKIQSSLERSLA
;
A
#
# COMPACT_ATOMS: atom_id res chain seq x y z
N MET A 1 -4.61 -4.90 -30.41
CA MET A 1 -3.46 -4.02 -30.06
C MET A 1 -3.11 -4.24 -28.60
N GLY A 2 -2.15 -5.12 -28.26
CA GLY A 2 -2.02 -5.62 -26.88
C GLY A 2 -0.62 -5.71 -26.27
N PHE A 3 0.46 -5.35 -26.99
CA PHE A 3 1.82 -5.61 -26.49
C PHE A 3 2.80 -4.43 -26.58
N LYS A 4 2.55 -3.41 -27.41
CA LYS A 4 3.54 -2.34 -27.64
C LYS A 4 3.77 -1.42 -26.44
N ASN A 5 2.80 -1.30 -25.54
CA ASN A 5 2.88 -0.40 -24.39
C ASN A 5 2.93 -1.12 -23.04
N PHE A 6 2.93 -2.47 -23.03
CA PHE A 6 2.94 -3.25 -21.79
C PHE A 6 4.15 -2.90 -20.93
N GLN A 7 5.35 -2.86 -21.52
CA GLN A 7 6.57 -2.51 -20.78
C GLN A 7 6.53 -1.10 -20.21
N GLY A 8 5.92 -0.14 -20.93
CA GLY A 8 5.75 1.23 -20.47
C GLY A 8 4.81 1.30 -19.26
N PHE A 9 3.62 0.72 -19.36
CA PHE A 9 2.65 0.69 -18.27
C PHE A 9 3.14 -0.12 -17.06
N PHE A 10 3.86 -1.21 -17.30
CA PHE A 10 4.46 -2.01 -16.24
C PHE A 10 5.54 -1.23 -15.49
N LYS A 11 6.43 -0.54 -16.21
CA LYS A 11 7.45 0.32 -15.60
C LYS A 11 6.81 1.46 -14.78
N GLU A 12 5.82 2.12 -15.35
CA GLU A 12 5.07 3.18 -14.65
C GLU A 12 4.39 2.65 -13.39
N SER A 13 3.87 1.41 -13.42
CA SER A 13 3.27 0.76 -12.25
C SER A 13 4.28 0.59 -11.13
N LEU A 14 5.45 0.04 -11.48
CA LEU A 14 6.54 -0.18 -10.52
C LEU A 14 7.07 1.12 -9.94
N ASP A 15 7.22 2.16 -10.76
CA ASP A 15 7.73 3.46 -10.30
C ASP A 15 6.73 4.12 -9.33
N ARG A 16 5.41 4.07 -9.62
CA ARG A 16 4.39 4.58 -8.69
C ARG A 16 4.32 3.78 -7.38
N SER A 17 4.45 2.45 -7.45
CA SER A 17 4.51 1.62 -6.24
C SER A 17 5.71 1.98 -5.37
N ARG A 18 6.89 2.21 -5.97
CA ARG A 18 8.09 2.65 -5.24
C ARG A 18 7.91 4.00 -4.57
N GLU A 19 7.26 4.96 -5.23
CA GLU A 19 6.95 6.26 -4.64
C GLU A 19 6.00 6.13 -3.45
N LEU A 20 4.98 5.26 -3.56
CA LEU A 20 4.08 4.97 -2.45
C LEU A 20 4.83 4.37 -1.25
N PHE A 21 5.70 3.39 -1.47
CA PHE A 21 6.48 2.81 -0.37
C PHE A 21 7.41 3.81 0.28
N LYS A 22 8.09 4.66 -0.50
CA LYS A 22 8.91 5.75 0.06
C LYS A 22 8.08 6.70 0.91
N PHE A 23 6.84 6.97 0.53
CA PHE A 23 5.95 7.79 1.34
C PHE A 23 5.55 7.08 2.64
N ILE A 24 5.20 5.79 2.57
CA ILE A 24 4.82 5.03 3.76
C ILE A 24 6.00 4.91 4.75
N ASP A 25 7.22 4.70 4.26
CA ASP A 25 8.46 4.68 5.07
C ASP A 25 8.73 5.99 5.83
N LEU A 26 8.12 7.10 5.43
CA LEU A 26 8.27 8.40 6.10
C LEU A 26 7.23 8.61 7.21
N ILE A 27 6.29 7.70 7.37
CA ILE A 27 5.23 7.79 8.38
C ILE A 27 5.75 7.21 9.69
N ASP A 28 5.91 8.07 10.69
CA ASP A 28 6.34 7.64 12.02
C ASP A 28 5.36 6.61 12.60
N GLY A 29 5.90 5.48 13.06
CA GLY A 29 5.10 4.37 13.57
C GLY A 29 4.60 3.36 12.55
N ILE A 30 4.94 3.50 11.25
CA ILE A 30 4.69 2.47 10.23
C ILE A 30 6.02 2.00 9.64
N ASP A 31 6.27 0.70 9.72
CA ASP A 31 7.38 0.05 9.02
C ASP A 31 6.83 -0.89 7.94
N VAL A 32 7.30 -0.72 6.69
CA VAL A 32 7.05 -1.68 5.62
C VAL A 32 8.26 -2.58 5.48
N LEU A 33 8.10 -3.87 5.76
CA LEU A 33 9.20 -4.81 5.67
C LEU A 33 9.63 -5.06 4.21
N PRO A 34 10.91 -5.39 3.98
CA PRO A 34 11.42 -5.65 2.64
C PRO A 34 10.66 -6.76 1.92
N TYR A 35 10.62 -6.63 0.60
CA TYR A 35 10.03 -7.59 -0.31
C TYR A 35 10.66 -8.99 -0.20
N GLU A 36 9.86 -9.99 0.17
CA GLU A 36 10.27 -11.40 0.11
C GLU A 36 9.57 -12.12 -1.06
N ASN A 37 10.36 -12.83 -1.87
CA ASN A 37 9.90 -13.90 -2.77
C ASN A 37 9.06 -13.55 -4.01
N GLY A 38 9.07 -12.31 -4.52
CA GLY A 38 8.46 -12.08 -5.83
C GLY A 38 6.95 -11.81 -5.81
N THR A 39 6.34 -11.63 -4.63
CA THR A 39 4.89 -11.48 -4.45
C THR A 39 4.48 -10.02 -4.39
N ASN A 40 3.24 -9.68 -4.76
CA ASN A 40 2.71 -8.32 -4.59
C ASN A 40 2.22 -8.04 -3.15
N GLN A 41 2.77 -8.77 -2.17
CA GLN A 41 2.38 -8.71 -0.77
C GLN A 41 3.52 -8.14 0.06
N PHE A 42 3.18 -7.21 0.94
CA PHE A 42 4.14 -6.48 1.76
C PHE A 42 3.68 -6.57 3.19
N LYS A 43 4.59 -6.98 4.08
CA LYS A 43 4.31 -7.01 5.51
C LYS A 43 4.47 -5.61 6.07
N VAL A 44 3.44 -5.14 6.77
CA VAL A 44 3.40 -3.84 7.44
C VAL A 44 3.36 -4.08 8.93
N LEU A 45 4.19 -3.34 9.65
CA LEU A 45 4.18 -3.25 11.10
C LEU A 45 3.72 -1.84 11.46
N ILE A 46 2.78 -1.74 12.39
CA ILE A 46 2.36 -0.46 12.94
C ILE A 46 2.54 -0.45 14.45
N ASN A 47 2.88 0.71 14.99
CA ASN A 47 3.07 0.88 16.42
C ASN A 47 1.72 0.85 17.18
N GLU A 48 1.80 0.72 18.50
CA GLU A 48 0.59 0.64 19.36
C GLU A 48 -0.24 1.94 19.38
N SER A 49 0.33 3.06 18.95
CA SER A 49 -0.38 4.35 18.88
C SER A 49 -1.25 4.50 17.63
N ILE A 50 -1.09 3.63 16.64
CA ILE A 50 -1.89 3.62 15.41
C ILE A 50 -3.02 2.59 15.54
N SER A 51 -4.23 3.01 15.20
CA SER A 51 -5.39 2.13 15.14
C SER A 51 -5.30 1.24 13.89
N ALA A 52 -5.06 -0.07 14.10
CA ALA A 52 -5.04 -1.06 13.03
C ALA A 52 -6.33 -1.03 12.19
N ILE A 53 -7.49 -0.91 12.85
CA ILE A 53 -8.78 -0.91 12.16
C ILE A 53 -8.91 0.29 11.24
N ASP A 54 -8.65 1.50 11.76
CA ASP A 54 -8.87 2.75 11.01
C ASP A 54 -7.91 2.84 9.82
N LEU A 55 -6.66 2.41 10.01
CA LEU A 55 -5.69 2.31 8.93
C LEU A 55 -6.14 1.31 7.86
N LYS A 56 -6.53 0.09 8.23
CA LYS A 56 -6.92 -0.97 7.28
C LYS A 56 -8.17 -0.61 6.49
N LEU A 57 -9.17 -0.01 7.14
CA LEU A 57 -10.38 0.49 6.46
C LEU A 57 -10.04 1.58 5.44
N SER A 58 -9.11 2.47 5.78
CA SER A 58 -8.70 3.56 4.88
C SER A 58 -7.84 3.09 3.70
N LEU A 59 -6.98 2.09 3.95
CA LEU A 59 -6.23 1.39 2.91
C LEU A 59 -7.20 0.69 1.93
N ALA A 60 -8.20 -0.02 2.45
CA ALA A 60 -9.23 -0.68 1.64
C ALA A 60 -10.02 0.32 0.76
N ASN A 61 -10.34 1.50 1.29
CA ASN A 61 -10.97 2.59 0.52
C ASN A 61 -10.08 3.17 -0.60
N SER A 62 -8.78 2.86 -0.56
CA SER A 62 -7.76 3.32 -1.52
C SER A 62 -7.32 2.20 -2.48
N ASP A 63 -8.15 1.17 -2.64
CA ASP A 63 -7.90 -0.03 -3.44
C ASP A 63 -6.69 -0.88 -2.98
N ILE A 64 -6.12 -0.60 -1.80
CA ILE A 64 -5.07 -1.41 -1.19
C ILE A 64 -5.74 -2.53 -0.40
N PHE A 65 -5.55 -3.77 -0.83
CA PHE A 65 -6.21 -4.90 -0.20
C PHE A 65 -5.50 -5.29 1.08
N VAL A 66 -6.25 -5.35 2.18
CA VAL A 66 -5.79 -5.87 3.47
C VAL A 66 -6.70 -7.02 3.88
N SER A 67 -6.12 -8.07 4.47
CA SER A 67 -6.91 -9.19 4.97
C SER A 67 -7.89 -8.74 6.05
N THR A 68 -9.16 -9.11 5.91
CA THR A 68 -10.19 -8.87 6.93
C THR A 68 -10.06 -9.79 8.14
N GLU A 69 -9.28 -10.86 8.03
CA GLU A 69 -9.07 -11.82 9.11
C GLU A 69 -8.12 -11.28 10.18
N THR A 70 -7.27 -10.31 9.82
CA THR A 70 -6.26 -9.73 10.71
C THR A 70 -6.60 -8.31 11.15
N LEU A 71 -7.86 -7.85 11.05
CA LEU A 71 -8.25 -6.43 11.23
C LEU A 71 -7.74 -5.76 12.51
N LEU A 72 -7.57 -6.51 13.60
CA LEU A 72 -7.10 -6.01 14.89
C LEU A 72 -5.58 -6.12 15.09
N GLU A 73 -4.89 -6.82 14.20
CA GLU A 73 -3.46 -7.12 14.33
C GLU A 73 -2.61 -5.92 13.91
N GLN A 74 -1.57 -5.64 14.71
CA GLN A 74 -0.60 -4.58 14.46
C GLN A 74 0.48 -4.99 13.45
N ASP A 75 0.55 -6.26 13.09
CA ASP A 75 1.29 -6.75 11.94
C ASP A 75 0.32 -7.37 10.93
N PHE A 76 0.45 -7.00 9.66
CA PHE A 76 -0.45 -7.48 8.63
C PHE A 76 0.15 -7.37 7.24
N ASP A 77 -0.36 -8.19 6.33
CA ASP A 77 0.01 -8.11 4.92
C ASP A 77 -0.91 -7.14 4.18
N ILE A 78 -0.30 -6.21 3.44
CA ILE A 78 -0.98 -5.45 2.40
C ILE A 78 -0.67 -6.07 1.06
N THR A 79 -1.71 -6.31 0.25
CA THR A 79 -1.55 -6.66 -1.15
C THR A 79 -1.68 -5.39 -1.97
N ILE A 80 -0.55 -4.92 -2.49
CA ILE A 80 -0.56 -3.84 -3.48
C ILE A 80 -0.67 -4.51 -4.83
N ASN A 81 -1.90 -4.65 -5.33
CA ASN A 81 -2.11 -5.08 -6.69
C ASN A 81 -1.36 -4.13 -7.63
N THR A 82 -0.32 -4.58 -8.32
CA THR A 82 0.49 -3.70 -9.20
C THR A 82 -0.29 -3.15 -10.40
N THR A 83 -1.55 -3.56 -10.58
CA THR A 83 -2.53 -2.90 -11.48
C THR A 83 -3.32 -1.75 -10.82
N LEU A 84 -3.02 -1.37 -9.57
CA LEU A 84 -3.55 -0.23 -8.78
C LEU A 84 -3.41 1.15 -9.45
N LEU A 85 -2.79 1.22 -10.63
CA LEU A 85 -2.63 2.42 -11.45
C LEU A 85 -3.92 3.10 -11.95
N ARG A 86 -5.12 2.67 -11.55
CA ARG A 86 -6.35 3.38 -11.94
C ARG A 86 -6.58 4.67 -11.13
N GLN A 87 -5.95 4.84 -9.97
CA GLN A 87 -6.11 6.04 -9.15
C GLN A 87 -4.82 6.91 -9.12
N PRO A 88 -4.95 8.24 -9.05
CA PRO A 88 -3.80 9.14 -8.83
C PRO A 88 -3.13 8.88 -7.48
N LEU A 89 -1.79 8.94 -7.44
CA LEU A 89 -0.99 8.74 -6.20
C LEU A 89 -1.42 9.69 -5.07
N SER A 90 -1.77 10.93 -5.41
CA SER A 90 -2.27 11.93 -4.46
C SER A 90 -3.51 11.48 -3.70
N LYS A 91 -4.41 10.70 -4.33
CA LYS A 91 -5.60 10.17 -3.66
C LYS A 91 -5.23 9.16 -2.57
N ILE A 92 -4.23 8.32 -2.83
CA ILE A 92 -3.76 7.30 -1.89
C ILE A 92 -3.05 7.98 -0.72
N GLN A 93 -2.20 8.96 -1.00
CA GLN A 93 -1.51 9.76 0.03
C GLN A 93 -2.51 10.47 0.96
N SER A 94 -3.49 11.19 0.40
CA SER A 94 -4.49 11.89 1.22
C SER A 94 -5.41 10.95 2.01
N SER A 95 -5.59 9.71 1.58
CA SER A 95 -6.29 8.72 2.40
C SER A 95 -5.44 8.27 3.58
N LEU A 96 -4.17 7.94 3.36
CA LEU A 96 -3.23 7.57 4.42
C LEU A 96 -3.09 8.68 5.47
N GLU A 97 -2.88 9.93 5.05
CA GLU A 97 -2.76 11.08 5.96
C GLU A 97 -3.99 11.26 6.85
N ARG A 98 -5.20 11.01 6.33
CA ARG A 98 -6.45 11.12 7.10
C ARG A 98 -6.64 10.01 8.13
N SER A 99 -6.05 8.84 7.91
CA SER A 99 -6.15 7.70 8.83
C SER A 99 -5.22 7.81 10.03
N LEU A 100 -4.21 8.66 9.92
CA LEU A 100 -3.13 8.83 10.88
C LEU A 100 -3.30 10.08 11.75
N ALA A 101 -4.33 10.89 11.47
CA ALA A 101 -4.71 12.09 12.20
C ALA A 101 -5.79 11.78 13.26
#